data_AF-A0A7S2SUB4-F1
#
_entry.id   AF-A0A7S2SUB4-F1
#
_cell.length_a   1.000
_cell.length_b   1.000
_cell.length_c   1.000
_cell.angle_alpha   90.00
_cell.angle_beta   90.00
_cell.angle_gamma   90.00
#
_symmetry.space_group_name_H-M   'P 1'
#
loop_
_entity.id
_entity.type
_entity.pdbx_description
1 polymer ?
#
loop_
_entity_poly.entity_id
_entity_poly.type
_entity_poly.pdbx_seq_one_letter_code
_entity_poly.pdbx_strand_id
1 'polypeptide(L)'
;EGPEPIFVCTRNNVLDEIIEKTPKDRRGDLVFLQNGYLENFLDERGLADCTQALIYFAVSKKGEDPIDGKTDMNPEGLTVTTGKWGEALAARIQKAGLACEVVDASTYRVAMFEKLIWYSI
;
A
#
# COMPACT_ATOMS: atom_id res chain seq x y z
N GLU A 1 24.36 -0.04 -6.43
CA GLU A 1 22.99 -0.49 -6.16
C GLU A 1 22.08 0.72 -6.32
N GLY A 2 20.97 0.57 -7.05
CA GLY A 2 20.01 1.65 -7.28
C GLY A 2 19.18 1.95 -6.03
N PRO A 3 18.32 2.99 -6.05
CA PRO A 3 17.40 3.23 -4.96
C PRO A 3 16.47 2.01 -4.75
N GLU A 4 16.15 1.69 -3.50
CA GLU A 4 15.24 0.63 -3.10
C GLU A 4 13.95 1.22 -2.50
N PRO A 5 12.81 0.50 -2.57
CA PRO A 5 11.55 0.95 -1.97
C PRO A 5 11.66 1.08 -0.45
N ILE A 6 11.02 2.12 0.10
CA ILE A 6 10.92 2.37 1.54
C ILE A 6 9.48 2.13 1.98
N PHE A 7 9.22 0.98 2.61
CA PHE A 7 7.88 0.62 3.06
C PHE A 7 7.46 1.38 4.32
N VAL A 8 6.36 2.13 4.22
CA VAL A 8 5.77 2.85 5.35
C VAL A 8 4.79 1.92 6.06
N CYS A 9 5.29 1.23 7.10
CA CYS A 9 4.48 0.29 7.90
C CYS A 9 3.99 0.88 9.23
N THR A 10 3.82 2.21 9.28
CA THR A 10 3.31 2.94 10.44
C THR A 10 1.82 3.27 10.30
N ARG A 11 1.22 3.77 11.39
CA ARG A 11 -0.17 4.26 11.38
C ARG A 11 -0.27 5.61 10.68
N ASN A 12 -1.47 5.93 10.17
CA ASN A 12 -1.74 7.18 9.45
C ASN A 12 -1.39 8.44 10.27
N ASN A 13 -1.56 8.41 11.60
CA ASN A 13 -1.38 9.57 12.47
C ASN A 13 0.08 10.02 12.66
N VAL A 14 1.06 9.28 12.12
CA VAL A 14 2.48 9.63 12.17
C VAL A 14 3.11 9.79 10.79
N LEU A 15 2.31 9.84 9.72
CA LEU A 15 2.84 9.94 8.35
C LEU A 15 3.65 11.22 8.12
N ASP A 16 3.23 12.35 8.70
CA ASP A 16 3.97 13.61 8.62
C ASP A 16 5.41 13.45 9.15
N GLU A 17 5.55 12.89 10.35
CA GLU A 17 6.84 12.65 10.98
C GLU A 17 7.72 11.71 10.13
N ILE A 18 7.14 10.67 9.52
CA ILE A 18 7.88 9.75 8.65
C ILE A 18 8.36 10.46 7.38
N ILE A 19 7.52 11.27 6.74
CA ILE A 19 7.87 12.03 5.54
C ILE A 19 8.96 13.06 5.86
N GLU A 20 8.86 13.74 6.99
CA GLU A 20 9.86 14.72 7.45
C GLU A 20 11.22 14.07 7.71
N LYS A 21 11.24 12.90 8.35
CA LYS A 21 12.47 12.13 8.62
C LYS A 21 13.06 11.49 7.37
N THR A 22 12.29 11.34 6.29
CA THR A 22 12.78 10.77 5.03
C THR A 22 13.56 11.82 4.23
N PRO A 23 14.82 11.52 3.82
CA PRO A 23 15.60 12.41 2.96
C PRO A 23 14.82 12.85 1.71
N LYS A 24 14.87 14.15 1.38
CA LYS A 24 14.02 14.74 0.32
C LYS A 24 14.14 14.01 -1.02
N ASP A 25 15.35 13.64 -1.39
CA ASP A 25 15.70 12.89 -2.60
C ASP A 25 15.19 11.43 -2.61
N ARG A 26 14.83 10.90 -1.44
CA ARG A 26 14.31 9.53 -1.25
C ARG A 26 12.81 9.48 -1.02
N ARG A 27 12.11 10.63 -0.90
CA ARG A 27 10.65 10.63 -0.63
C ARG A 27 9.83 9.99 -1.75
N GLY A 28 10.27 10.11 -3.00
CA GLY A 28 9.66 9.41 -4.14
C GLY A 28 9.84 7.89 -4.11
N ASP A 29 10.60 7.36 -3.15
CA ASP A 29 10.74 5.92 -2.91
C ASP A 29 9.86 5.38 -1.78
N LEU A 30 9.06 6.25 -1.15
CA LEU A 30 8.10 5.83 -0.14
C LEU A 30 6.98 4.99 -0.79
N VAL A 31 6.68 3.88 -0.13
CA VAL A 31 5.58 2.98 -0.47
C VAL A 31 4.59 3.02 0.67
N PHE A 32 3.40 3.58 0.43
CA PHE A 32 2.34 3.73 1.43
C PHE A 32 1.45 2.49 1.45
N LEU A 33 1.33 1.85 2.62
CA LEU A 33 0.52 0.65 2.85
C LEU A 33 -0.72 0.93 3.73
N GLN A 34 -1.03 2.21 3.89
CA GLN A 34 -2.05 2.70 4.80
C GLN A 34 -3.46 2.42 4.25
N ASN A 35 -4.38 2.14 5.16
CA ASN A 35 -5.79 2.13 4.83
C ASN A 35 -6.33 3.56 4.78
N GLY A 36 -7.37 3.77 3.97
CA GLY A 36 -8.11 5.02 3.89
C GLY A 36 -7.77 5.87 2.67
N TYR A 37 -8.26 7.10 2.66
CA TYR A 37 -8.07 8.05 1.58
C TYR A 37 -6.82 8.91 1.81
N LEU A 38 -5.77 8.69 1.01
CA LEU A 38 -4.49 9.42 1.15
C LEU A 38 -4.25 10.47 0.05
N GLU A 39 -5.06 10.52 -1.01
CA GLU A 39 -4.82 11.35 -2.19
C GLU A 39 -4.54 12.82 -1.84
N ASN A 40 -5.46 13.53 -1.18
CA ASN A 40 -5.25 14.93 -0.77
C ASN A 40 -4.01 15.10 0.12
N PHE A 41 -3.78 14.17 1.05
CA PHE A 41 -2.64 14.23 1.98
C PHE A 41 -1.31 14.15 1.24
N LEU A 42 -1.21 13.27 0.24
CA LEU A 42 -0.02 13.09 -0.59
C LEU A 42 0.15 14.22 -1.59
N ASP A 43 -0.93 14.69 -2.21
CA ASP A 43 -0.93 15.78 -3.18
C ASP A 43 -0.38 17.08 -2.57
N GLU A 44 -0.86 17.46 -1.38
CA GLU A 44 -0.39 18.64 -0.63
C GLU A 44 1.11 18.59 -0.31
N ARG A 45 1.71 17.40 -0.32
CA ARG A 45 3.14 17.15 -0.02
C ARG A 45 3.97 16.87 -1.27
N GLY A 46 3.36 16.91 -2.47
CA GLY A 46 4.03 16.59 -3.73
C GLY A 46 4.43 15.11 -3.84
N LEU A 47 3.65 14.22 -3.22
CA LEU A 47 3.89 12.77 -3.14
C LEU A 47 2.80 11.95 -3.85
N ALA A 48 1.97 12.58 -4.68
CA ALA A 48 0.89 11.94 -5.45
C ALA A 48 1.36 10.70 -6.24
N ASP A 49 2.55 10.80 -6.84
CA ASP A 49 3.15 9.76 -7.68
C ASP A 49 3.88 8.66 -6.88
N CYS A 50 3.88 8.75 -5.55
CA CYS A 50 4.45 7.70 -4.71
C CYS A 50 3.64 6.41 -4.84
N THR A 51 4.31 5.30 -4.58
CA THR A 51 3.66 3.99 -4.65
C THR A 51 2.68 3.84 -3.51
N GLN A 52 1.49 3.35 -3.81
CA GLN A 52 0.45 3.09 -2.84
C GLN A 52 -0.04 1.64 -2.95
N ALA A 53 -0.50 1.07 -1.85
CA ALA A 53 -1.02 -0.29 -1.81
C ALA A 53 -2.21 -0.39 -0.86
N LEU A 54 -3.25 -1.12 -1.28
CA LEU A 54 -4.40 -1.47 -0.46
C LEU A 54 -4.24 -2.91 -0.01
N ILE A 55 -3.93 -3.10 1.28
CA ILE A 55 -3.56 -4.41 1.82
C ILE A 55 -4.78 -5.21 2.28
N TYR A 56 -4.99 -6.39 1.70
CA TYR A 56 -6.01 -7.37 2.11
C TYR A 56 -5.34 -8.66 2.56
N PHE A 57 -4.53 -8.57 3.60
CA PHE A 57 -4.07 -9.71 4.38
C PHE A 57 -3.93 -9.28 5.84
N ALA A 58 -3.95 -10.24 6.75
CA ALA A 58 -3.79 -10.01 8.19
C ALA A 58 -2.53 -10.69 8.72
N VAL A 59 -1.85 -10.04 9.65
CA VAL A 59 -0.78 -10.64 10.46
C VAL A 59 -1.15 -10.41 11.91
N SER A 60 -1.51 -11.48 12.63
CA SER A 60 -2.07 -11.35 13.98
C SER A 60 -1.03 -10.93 15.02
N LYS A 61 0.19 -11.48 14.93
CA LYS A 61 1.33 -11.09 15.77
C LYS A 61 2.66 -11.45 15.10
N LYS A 62 3.75 -10.91 15.66
CA LYS A 62 5.11 -11.19 15.19
C LYS A 62 5.40 -12.69 15.21
N GLY A 63 5.87 -13.20 14.08
CA GLY A 63 6.28 -14.60 13.91
C GLY A 63 5.17 -15.53 13.44
N GLU A 64 3.93 -15.05 13.28
CA GLU A 64 2.88 -15.82 12.61
C GLU A 64 2.87 -15.53 11.11
N ASP A 65 2.44 -16.53 10.34
CA ASP A 65 2.26 -16.42 8.91
C ASP A 65 1.10 -15.46 8.58
N PRO A 66 1.22 -14.67 7.51
CA PRO A 66 0.13 -13.82 7.05
C PRO A 66 -1.03 -14.67 6.53
N ILE A 67 -2.25 -14.19 6.76
CA ILE A 67 -3.48 -14.79 6.23
C ILE A 67 -3.97 -13.90 5.09
N ASP A 68 -4.03 -14.46 3.87
CA ASP A 68 -4.57 -13.78 2.70
C ASP A 68 -6.07 -13.49 2.87
N GLY A 69 -6.51 -12.32 2.40
CA GLY A 69 -7.91 -11.88 2.44
C GLY A 69 -8.78 -12.46 1.32
N LYS A 70 -8.36 -13.56 0.71
CA LYS A 70 -9.13 -14.29 -0.30
C LYS A 70 -10.44 -14.82 0.27
N THR A 71 -11.47 -14.80 -0.55
CA THR A 71 -12.79 -15.36 -0.22
C THR A 71 -13.32 -16.17 -1.41
N ASP A 72 -14.41 -16.92 -1.22
CA ASP A 72 -15.06 -17.63 -2.32
C ASP A 72 -15.55 -16.69 -3.43
N MET A 73 -15.86 -15.43 -3.09
CA MET A 73 -16.29 -14.41 -4.04
C MET A 73 -15.09 -13.75 -4.75
N ASN A 74 -13.93 -13.69 -4.08
CA ASN A 74 -12.70 -13.09 -4.60
C ASN A 74 -11.50 -14.03 -4.40
N PRO A 75 -11.44 -15.16 -5.15
CA PRO A 75 -10.38 -16.16 -5.01
C PRO A 75 -9.00 -15.64 -5.47
N GLU A 76 -8.98 -14.63 -6.33
CA GLU A 76 -7.77 -13.90 -6.76
C GLU A 76 -7.21 -12.97 -5.66
N GLY A 77 -8.03 -12.56 -4.69
CA GLY A 77 -7.67 -11.63 -3.63
C GLY A 77 -7.82 -10.16 -4.03
N LEU A 78 -7.90 -9.28 -3.03
CA LEU A 78 -8.20 -7.84 -3.23
C LEU A 78 -7.00 -6.91 -3.01
N THR A 79 -5.83 -7.47 -2.68
CA THR A 79 -4.64 -6.65 -2.46
C THR A 79 -4.17 -6.07 -3.80
N VAL A 80 -4.13 -4.75 -3.92
CA VAL A 80 -3.68 -4.06 -5.13
C VAL A 80 -2.64 -2.99 -4.83
N THR A 81 -1.75 -2.72 -5.77
CA THR A 81 -0.74 -1.65 -5.68
C THR A 81 -0.61 -0.88 -6.99
N THR A 82 -0.24 0.39 -6.89
CA THR A 82 0.02 1.27 -8.04
C THR A 82 1.24 2.14 -7.80
N GLY A 83 1.88 2.61 -8.87
CA GLY A 83 3.04 3.52 -8.83
C GLY A 83 4.40 2.84 -9.04
N LYS A 84 5.47 3.65 -8.92
CA LYS A 84 6.87 3.31 -9.26
C LYS A 84 7.35 1.94 -8.75
N TRP A 85 7.03 1.60 -7.51
CA TRP A 85 7.48 0.41 -6.80
C TRP A 85 6.41 -0.69 -6.71
N GLY A 86 5.29 -0.55 -7.42
CA GLY A 86 4.18 -1.49 -7.35
C GLY A 86 4.61 -2.92 -7.67
N GLU A 87 5.34 -3.13 -8.77
CA GLU A 87 5.90 -4.44 -9.15
C GLU A 87 6.80 -5.04 -8.05
N ALA A 88 7.67 -4.23 -7.45
CA ALA A 88 8.58 -4.69 -6.40
C ALA A 88 7.82 -5.10 -5.12
N LEU A 89 6.78 -4.34 -4.76
CA LEU A 89 5.91 -4.69 -3.64
C LEU A 89 5.10 -5.96 -3.94
N ALA A 90 4.48 -6.05 -5.11
CA ALA A 90 3.68 -7.19 -5.52
C ALA A 90 4.51 -8.48 -5.52
N ALA A 91 5.71 -8.46 -6.12
CA ALA A 91 6.62 -9.60 -6.10
C ALA A 91 7.00 -10.02 -4.67
N ARG A 92 7.19 -9.06 -3.75
CA ARG A 92 7.48 -9.34 -2.34
C ARG A 92 6.29 -10.01 -1.63
N ILE A 93 5.07 -9.53 -1.86
CA ILE A 93 3.84 -10.07 -1.27
C ILE A 93 3.57 -11.48 -1.83
N GLN A 94 3.68 -11.67 -3.14
CA GLN A 94 3.49 -12.95 -3.82
C GLN A 94 4.51 -14.01 -3.38
N LYS A 95 5.76 -13.62 -3.12
CA LYS A 95 6.79 -14.51 -2.56
C LYS A 95 6.40 -15.05 -1.17
N ALA A 96 5.55 -14.33 -0.43
CA ALA A 96 4.98 -14.78 0.84
C ALA A 96 3.71 -15.64 0.66
N GLY A 97 3.34 -16.01 -0.56
CA GLY A 97 2.15 -16.82 -0.86
C GLY A 97 0.83 -16.05 -0.86
N LEU A 98 0.89 -14.71 -0.84
CA LEU A 98 -0.28 -13.83 -0.78
C LEU A 98 -0.61 -13.24 -2.15
N ALA A 99 -1.89 -12.95 -2.40
CA ALA A 99 -2.29 -12.19 -3.57
C ALA A 99 -1.80 -10.73 -3.52
N CYS A 100 -1.38 -10.23 -4.68
CA CYS A 100 -1.20 -8.80 -4.93
C CYS A 100 -1.20 -8.56 -6.43
N GLU A 101 -2.02 -7.63 -6.91
CA GLU A 101 -2.06 -7.20 -8.30
C GLU A 101 -1.51 -5.77 -8.45
N VAL A 102 -0.74 -5.53 -9.53
CA VAL A 102 -0.32 -4.19 -9.91
C VAL A 102 -1.37 -3.62 -10.87
N VAL A 103 -1.95 -2.49 -10.50
CA VAL A 103 -3.04 -1.86 -11.25
C VAL A 103 -2.72 -0.41 -11.59
N ASP A 104 -3.43 0.14 -12.58
CA ASP A 104 -3.34 1.56 -12.89
C ASP A 104 -3.98 2.43 -11.78
N ALA A 105 -3.66 3.72 -11.79
CA ALA A 105 -4.10 4.66 -10.75
C ALA A 105 -5.64 4.80 -10.67
N SER A 106 -6.36 4.65 -11.79
CA SER A 106 -7.82 4.75 -11.80
C SER A 106 -8.48 3.53 -11.15
N THR A 107 -7.97 2.34 -11.46
CA THR A 107 -8.40 1.07 -10.85
C THR A 107 -8.08 1.06 -9.34
N TYR A 108 -6.88 1.53 -8.96
CA TYR A 108 -6.50 1.70 -7.55
C TYR A 108 -7.47 2.62 -6.80
N ARG A 109 -7.83 3.76 -7.41
CA ARG A 109 -8.74 4.75 -6.82
C ARG A 109 -10.14 4.17 -6.57
N VAL A 110 -10.67 3.37 -7.48
CA VAL A 110 -11.95 2.66 -7.30
C VAL A 110 -11.86 1.72 -6.09
N ALA A 111 -10.85 0.84 -6.06
CA ALA A 111 -10.64 -0.09 -4.95
C ALA A 111 -10.45 0.62 -3.59
N MET A 112 -9.78 1.78 -3.57
CA MET A 112 -9.58 2.59 -2.37
C MET A 112 -10.91 3.08 -1.80
N PHE A 113 -11.81 3.58 -2.66
CA PHE A 113 -13.13 4.03 -2.22
C PHE A 113 -14.03 2.88 -1.76
N GLU A 114 -14.01 1.74 -2.46
CA GLU A 114 -14.75 0.55 -2.04
C GLU A 114 -14.32 0.12 -0.63
N LYS A 115 -13.01 0.04 -0.38
CA LYS A 115 -12.47 -0.30 0.94
C LYS A 115 -12.83 0.74 2.01
N LEU A 116 -12.80 2.02 1.65
CA LEU A 116 -13.16 3.11 2.57
C LEU A 116 -14.63 3.03 3.00
N ILE A 117 -15.52 2.75 2.04
CA ILE A 117 -16.95 2.55 2.31
C ILE A 117 -17.14 1.36 3.25
N TRP A 118 -16.46 0.25 2.99
CA TRP A 118 -16.53 -0.94 3.84
C TRP A 118 -16.14 -0.66 5.31
N TYR A 119 -15.12 0.15 5.56
CA TYR A 119 -14.74 0.56 6.92
C TYR A 119 -15.71 1.54 7.60
N SER A 120 -16.59 2.17 6.83
CA SER A 120 -17.51 3.21 7.32
C SER A 120 -18.90 2.68 7.68
N ILE A 121 -19.13 1.38 7.50
CA ILE A 121 -20.38 0.67 7.81
C ILE A 121 -20.18 -0.13 9.11
#